data_AF-A0A3C1CMJ7-F1
#
_entry.id   AF-A0A3C1CMJ7-F1
#
_cell.length_a   1.000
_cell.length_b   1.000
_cell.length_c   1.000
_cell.angle_alpha   90.00
_cell.angle_beta   90.00
_cell.angle_gamma   90.00
#
_symmetry.space_group_name_H-M   'P 1'
#
loop_
_entity.id
_entity.type
_entity.pdbx_description
1 polymer ?
#
loop_
_entity_poly.entity_id
_entity_poly.type
_entity_poly.pdbx_seq_one_letter_code
_entity_poly.pdbx_strand_id
1 'polypeptide(L)'
;ENSSNTRALEKVAAASCPRVLRVNNADELPGDLSGTVGVTAGASAPEELVDRVVARLAPVHGVEVVHVTDEDEYFPPPPELREFLKGLSAALTLGLLAPPASSDGVGDEVAVAGRGDRFVSAADVLAALAG
;
A
#
# COMPACT_ATOMS: atom_id res chain seq x y z
N GLU A 1 -17.47 -0.12 -4.29
CA GLU A 1 -18.21 1.08 -3.84
C GLU A 1 -18.49 1.11 -2.32
N ASN A 2 -17.52 0.88 -1.44
CA ASN A 2 -17.81 1.01 0.01
C ASN A 2 -16.61 1.45 0.87
N SER A 3 -15.82 2.42 0.40
CA SER A 3 -14.81 3.06 1.25
C SER A 3 -15.38 4.38 1.78
N SER A 4 -15.86 4.35 3.03
CA SER A 4 -16.30 5.56 3.76
C SER A 4 -15.20 6.63 3.79
N ASN A 5 -13.95 6.21 3.99
CA ASN A 5 -12.79 7.09 4.06
C ASN A 5 -12.53 7.80 2.72
N THR A 6 -12.66 7.09 1.60
CA THR A 6 -12.46 7.70 0.26
C THR A 6 -13.53 8.75 -0.05
N ARG A 7 -14.78 8.54 0.41
CA ARG A 7 -15.84 9.56 0.28
C ARG A 7 -15.61 10.77 1.19
N ALA A 8 -14.96 10.59 2.33
CA ALA A 8 -14.59 11.70 3.21
C ALA A 8 -13.53 12.58 2.54
N LEU A 9 -12.50 11.98 1.93
CA LEU A 9 -11.47 12.70 1.15
C LEU A 9 -12.10 13.52 0.02
N GLU A 10 -13.00 12.91 -0.75
CA GLU A 10 -13.72 13.58 -1.84
C GLU A 10 -14.49 14.81 -1.35
N LYS A 11 -15.20 14.70 -0.22
CA LYS A 11 -15.94 15.82 0.39
C LYS A 11 -15.02 16.95 0.84
N VAL A 12 -13.88 16.62 1.44
CA VAL A 12 -12.88 17.62 1.87
C VAL A 12 -12.31 18.36 0.66
N ALA A 13 -11.91 17.63 -0.38
CA ALA A 13 -11.40 18.23 -1.61
C ALA A 13 -12.46 19.11 -2.29
N ALA A 14 -13.72 18.66 -2.34
CA ALA A 14 -14.82 19.39 -2.98
C ALA A 14 -15.11 20.75 -2.32
N ALA A 15 -14.69 20.97 -1.08
CA ALA A 15 -14.82 22.25 -0.39
C ALA A 15 -13.83 23.32 -0.89
N SER A 16 -12.75 22.93 -1.59
CA SER A 16 -11.68 23.86 -1.98
C SER A 16 -11.18 23.68 -3.42
N CYS A 17 -11.56 22.60 -4.10
CA CYS A 17 -11.17 22.32 -5.48
C CYS A 17 -12.34 22.55 -6.44
N PRO A 18 -12.10 23.19 -7.60
CA PRO A 18 -13.15 23.45 -8.60
C PRO A 18 -13.66 22.17 -9.27
N ARG A 19 -12.86 21.12 -9.30
CA ARG A 19 -13.20 19.82 -9.86
C ARG A 19 -12.52 18.73 -9.04
N VAL A 20 -13.30 17.74 -8.62
CA VAL A 20 -12.83 16.56 -7.90
C VAL A 20 -13.34 15.33 -8.63
N LEU A 21 -12.45 14.38 -8.89
CA LEU A 21 -12.76 13.15 -9.60
C LEU A 21 -12.34 11.96 -8.75
N ARG A 22 -13.26 11.04 -8.52
CA ARG A 22 -12.97 9.76 -7.92
C ARG A 22 -12.91 8.71 -9.03
N VAL A 23 -11.73 8.11 -9.21
CA VAL A 23 -11.49 7.04 -10.18
C VAL A 23 -11.06 5.77 -9.48
N ASN A 24 -11.44 4.61 -10.01
CA ASN A 24 -10.94 3.33 -9.51
C ASN A 24 -9.65 2.90 -10.22
N ASN A 25 -9.47 3.33 -11.47
CA ASN A 25 -8.31 3.01 -12.32
C ASN A 25 -7.94 4.20 -13.22
N ALA A 26 -6.72 4.18 -13.74
CA ALA A 26 -6.19 5.26 -14.59
C ALA A 26 -7.01 5.49 -15.88
N ASP A 27 -7.66 4.46 -16.42
CA ASP A 27 -8.45 4.57 -17.66
C ASP A 27 -9.75 5.35 -17.49
N GLU A 28 -10.20 5.57 -16.26
CA GLU A 28 -11.38 6.40 -15.96
C GLU A 28 -11.05 7.90 -15.96
N LEU A 29 -9.76 8.27 -16.12
CA LEU A 29 -9.34 9.67 -16.19
C LEU A 29 -9.86 10.32 -17.49
N PRO A 30 -10.53 11.48 -17.38
CA PRO A 30 -10.97 12.22 -18.55
C PRO A 30 -9.78 12.90 -19.24
N GLY A 31 -9.83 13.03 -20.57
CA GLY A 31 -8.75 13.61 -21.37
C GLY A 31 -8.68 15.14 -21.37
N ASP A 32 -9.55 15.81 -20.62
CA ASP A 32 -9.67 17.28 -20.57
C ASP A 32 -9.01 17.91 -19.34
N LEU A 33 -8.28 17.11 -18.54
CA LEU A 33 -7.52 17.61 -17.40
C LEU A 33 -6.36 18.48 -17.87
N SER A 34 -6.21 19.65 -17.27
CA SER A 34 -5.15 20.61 -17.61
C SER A 34 -4.75 21.43 -16.38
N GLY A 35 -3.55 22.03 -16.43
CA GLY A 35 -2.96 22.74 -15.29
C GLY A 35 -2.40 21.79 -14.22
N THR A 36 -2.36 22.26 -12.98
CA THR A 36 -1.89 21.47 -11.84
C THR A 36 -2.98 20.54 -11.35
N VAL A 37 -2.71 19.22 -11.38
CA VAL A 37 -3.64 18.18 -10.92
C VAL A 37 -3.09 17.58 -9.63
N GLY A 38 -3.86 17.70 -8.55
CA GLY A 38 -3.57 16.99 -7.29
C GLY A 38 -4.05 15.55 -7.38
N VAL A 39 -3.19 14.60 -6.98
CA VAL A 39 -3.54 13.17 -6.91
C VAL A 39 -3.41 12.73 -5.45
N THR A 40 -4.43 12.02 -4.97
CA THR A 40 -4.43 11.42 -3.63
C THR A 40 -5.16 10.09 -3.69
N ALA A 41 -4.94 9.24 -2.70
CA ALA A 41 -5.47 7.90 -2.63
C ALA A 41 -6.06 7.65 -1.24
N GLY A 42 -7.14 6.87 -1.17
CA GLY A 42 -7.64 6.39 0.11
C GLY A 42 -6.74 5.29 0.66
N ALA A 43 -6.78 5.06 1.98
CA ALA A 43 -5.94 4.09 2.70
C ALA A 43 -5.98 2.64 2.20
N SER A 44 -6.95 2.28 1.36
CA SER A 44 -7.08 0.92 0.79
C SER A 44 -6.61 0.80 -0.66
N ALA A 45 -6.17 1.90 -1.28
CA ALA A 45 -5.69 1.88 -2.64
C ALA A 45 -4.19 1.54 -2.67
N PRO A 46 -3.76 0.49 -3.39
CA PRO A 46 -2.34 0.18 -3.57
C PRO A 46 -1.58 1.31 -4.25
N GLU A 47 -0.30 1.47 -3.90
CA GLU A 47 0.60 2.49 -4.46
C GLU A 47 0.71 2.40 -5.99
N GLU A 48 0.77 1.19 -6.53
CA GLU A 48 0.82 0.96 -7.99
C GLU A 48 -0.37 1.60 -8.74
N LEU A 49 -1.55 1.71 -8.12
CA LEU A 49 -2.67 2.41 -8.75
C LEU A 49 -2.39 3.91 -8.92
N VAL A 50 -1.75 4.53 -7.93
CA VAL A 50 -1.35 5.94 -7.98
C VAL A 50 -0.32 6.14 -9.07
N ASP A 51 0.68 5.25 -9.15
CA ASP A 51 1.71 5.30 -10.20
C ASP A 51 1.09 5.21 -11.61
N ARG A 52 0.13 4.31 -11.81
CA ARG A 52 -0.58 4.20 -13.09
C ARG A 52 -1.38 5.46 -13.43
N VAL A 53 -2.00 6.09 -12.44
CA VAL A 53 -2.72 7.36 -12.61
C VAL A 53 -1.75 8.48 -13.02
N VAL A 54 -0.62 8.61 -12.32
CA VAL A 54 0.42 9.61 -12.62
C VAL A 54 1.00 9.39 -14.02
N ALA A 55 1.30 8.14 -14.38
CA ALA A 55 1.79 7.77 -15.71
C ALA A 55 0.78 8.15 -16.81
N ARG A 56 -0.52 7.94 -16.57
CA ARG A 56 -1.58 8.26 -17.53
C ARG A 56 -1.79 9.76 -17.71
N LEU A 57 -1.58 10.55 -16.65
CA LEU A 57 -1.62 12.02 -16.70
C LEU A 57 -0.42 12.59 -17.48
N ALA A 58 0.72 11.91 -17.48
CA ALA A 58 1.93 12.28 -18.22
C ALA A 58 2.33 13.77 -18.04
N PRO A 59 2.59 14.22 -16.80
CA PRO A 59 2.81 15.64 -16.51
C PRO A 59 4.11 16.17 -17.15
N VAL A 60 3.98 17.26 -17.91
CA VAL A 60 5.10 17.86 -18.66
C VAL A 60 6.15 18.50 -17.76
N HIS A 61 5.73 19.01 -16.59
CA HIS A 61 6.61 19.67 -15.62
C HIS A 61 7.09 18.74 -14.49
N GLY A 62 6.82 17.44 -14.62
CA GLY A 62 7.14 16.45 -13.60
C GLY A 62 6.11 16.35 -12.48
N VAL A 63 6.50 15.66 -11.41
CA VAL A 63 5.65 15.34 -10.25
C VAL A 63 6.34 15.85 -9.00
N GLU A 64 5.58 16.52 -8.13
CA GLU A 64 6.02 16.93 -6.80
C GLU A 64 5.27 16.09 -5.76
N VAL A 65 6.02 15.39 -4.91
CA VAL A 65 5.44 14.61 -3.81
C VAL A 65 5.37 15.50 -2.57
N VAL A 66 4.15 15.75 -2.09
CA VAL A 66 3.91 16.58 -0.91
C VAL A 66 3.58 15.69 0.29
N HIS A 67 4.49 15.67 1.26
CA HIS A 67 4.29 14.99 2.54
C HIS A 67 3.83 16.00 3.59
N VAL A 68 2.68 15.75 4.23
CA VAL A 68 2.10 16.65 5.23
C VAL A 68 2.38 16.17 6.66
N THR A 69 2.19 14.87 6.90
CA THR A 69 2.30 14.26 8.23
C THR A 69 2.97 12.90 8.09
N ASP A 70 3.89 12.60 9.00
CA ASP A 70 4.47 11.26 9.16
C ASP A 70 3.57 10.43 10.09
N GLU A 71 3.10 9.27 9.62
CA GLU A 71 2.26 8.34 10.37
C GLU A 71 3.05 7.05 10.65
N ASP A 72 3.51 6.85 11.88
CA ASP A 72 4.33 5.71 12.30
C ASP A 72 3.53 4.61 13.05
N GLU A 73 2.20 4.66 13.00
CA GLU A 73 1.35 3.72 13.74
C GLU A 73 1.36 2.33 13.07
N TYR A 74 1.84 1.35 13.81
CA TYR A 74 1.90 -0.04 13.37
C TYR A 74 0.96 -0.91 14.22
N PHE A 75 0.11 -1.68 13.54
CA PHE A 75 -0.80 -2.64 14.16
C PHE A 75 -0.25 -4.06 13.99
N PRO A 76 0.48 -4.61 14.99
CA PRO A 76 1.01 -5.96 14.89
C PRO A 76 -0.12 -6.98 14.78
N PRO A 77 0.10 -8.09 14.05
CA PRO A 77 -0.88 -9.16 13.96
C PRO A 77 -1.17 -9.77 15.35
N PRO A 78 -2.42 -10.22 15.61
CA PRO A 78 -2.78 -10.89 16.86
C PRO A 78 -1.84 -12.06 17.18
N PRO A 79 -1.52 -12.31 18.47
CA PRO A 79 -0.62 -13.40 18.87
C PRO A 79 -1.02 -14.77 18.30
N GLU A 80 -2.32 -15.07 18.25
CA GLU A 80 -2.85 -16.34 17.74
C GLU A 80 -2.53 -16.52 16.26
N LEU A 81 -2.61 -15.43 15.48
CA LEU A 81 -2.28 -15.43 14.06
C LEU A 81 -0.77 -15.61 13.85
N ARG A 82 0.06 -15.00 14.70
CA ARG A 82 1.52 -15.18 14.66
C ARG A 82 1.91 -16.64 14.91
N GLU A 83 1.32 -17.28 15.91
CA GLU A 83 1.59 -18.70 16.20
C GLU A 83 1.10 -19.63 15.08
N PHE A 84 -0.07 -19.34 14.51
CA PHE A 84 -0.58 -20.08 13.37
C PHE A 84 0.35 -20.00 12.15
N LEU A 85 0.81 -18.78 11.80
CA LEU A 85 1.71 -18.55 10.67
C LEU A 85 3.07 -19.25 10.86
N LYS A 86 3.62 -19.24 12.09
CA LYS A 86 4.84 -20.00 12.42
C LYS A 86 4.65 -21.50 12.19
N GLY A 87 3.54 -22.07 12.69
CA GLY A 87 3.24 -23.48 12.54
C GLY A 87 3.08 -23.91 11.08
N LEU A 88 2.37 -23.10 10.28
CA LEU A 88 2.19 -23.33 8.85
C LEU A 88 3.52 -23.28 8.09
N SER A 89 4.36 -22.28 8.36
CA SER A 89 5.69 -22.14 7.76
C SER A 89 6.58 -23.34 8.05
N ALA A 90 6.59 -23.82 9.30
CA ALA A 90 7.35 -25.01 9.69
C ALA A 90 6.88 -26.26 8.94
N ALA A 91 5.56 -26.46 8.83
CA ALA A 91 5.00 -27.60 8.11
C ALA A 91 5.37 -27.58 6.61
N LEU A 92 5.32 -26.41 5.97
CA LEU A 92 5.70 -26.24 4.56
C LEU A 92 7.20 -26.48 4.33
N THR A 93 8.05 -25.96 5.23
CA THR A 93 9.51 -26.17 5.19
C THR A 93 9.85 -27.67 5.25
N LEU A 94 9.23 -28.41 6.17
CA LEU A 94 9.44 -29.86 6.28
C LEU A 94 8.81 -30.64 5.12
N GLY A 95 7.59 -30.29 4.72
CA GLY A 95 6.80 -31.06 3.76
C GLY A 95 7.21 -30.86 2.29
N LEU A 96 7.71 -29.68 1.94
CA LEU A 96 8.07 -29.31 0.57
C LEU A 96 9.58 -29.13 0.37
N LEU A 97 10.39 -29.36 1.41
CA LEU A 97 11.80 -28.94 1.46
C LEU A 97 11.96 -27.46 1.06
N ALA A 98 10.94 -26.64 1.35
CA ALA A 98 10.97 -25.23 1.05
C ALA A 98 12.11 -24.58 1.86
N PRO A 99 12.81 -23.57 1.32
CA PRO A 99 13.77 -22.83 2.10
C PRO A 99 13.07 -22.27 3.36
N PRO A 100 13.74 -22.28 4.53
CA PRO A 100 13.14 -21.73 5.73
C PRO A 100 12.76 -20.27 5.44
N ALA A 101 11.53 -19.89 5.75
CA ALA A 101 11.11 -18.49 5.64
C ALA A 101 12.12 -17.64 6.43
N SER A 102 12.75 -16.68 5.76
CA SER A 102 13.72 -15.78 6.39
C SER A 102 13.09 -15.17 7.63
N SER A 103 13.72 -15.38 8.77
CA SER A 103 13.24 -14.98 10.10
C SER A 103 13.18 -13.47 10.31
N ASP A 104 13.28 -12.65 9.26
CA ASP A 104 13.08 -11.21 9.37
C ASP A 104 11.65 -10.90 9.87
N GLY A 105 10.66 -11.76 9.65
CA GLY A 105 9.27 -11.45 10.00
C GLY A 105 8.74 -11.86 11.37
N VAL A 106 9.35 -12.79 12.11
CA VAL A 106 8.65 -13.38 13.27
C VAL A 106 9.60 -13.82 14.40
N GLY A 107 10.14 -12.86 15.15
CA GLY A 107 10.92 -13.14 16.36
C GLY A 107 11.05 -11.93 17.27
N ASP A 108 10.59 -12.10 18.51
CA ASP A 108 10.72 -11.22 19.67
C ASP A 108 12.18 -10.88 19.97
N GLU A 109 12.59 -9.59 20.00
CA GLU A 109 13.72 -9.10 20.80
C GLU A 109 13.62 -7.59 21.13
N VAL A 110 13.88 -7.29 22.40
CA VAL A 110 14.18 -5.95 22.91
C VAL A 110 15.46 -5.43 22.24
N ALA A 111 15.36 -4.23 21.66
CA ALA A 111 16.44 -3.34 21.21
C ALA A 111 16.99 -3.49 19.76
N VAL A 112 16.80 -2.39 19.02
CA VAL A 112 17.51 -1.94 17.80
C VAL A 112 17.01 -2.49 16.44
N ALA A 113 16.40 -1.58 15.66
CA ALA A 113 16.21 -1.59 14.20
C ALA A 113 15.16 -2.53 13.55
N GLY A 114 13.89 -2.12 13.63
CA GLY A 114 13.20 -1.57 12.44
C GLY A 114 12.74 -2.45 11.27
N ARG A 115 13.14 -3.71 11.06
CA ARG A 115 13.06 -4.29 9.69
C ARG A 115 12.00 -5.37 9.38
N GLY A 116 11.26 -5.90 10.35
CA GLY A 116 10.74 -7.26 10.21
C GLY A 116 9.45 -7.54 9.42
N ASP A 117 8.37 -6.79 9.64
CA ASP A 117 7.07 -7.02 8.96
C ASP A 117 6.46 -5.71 8.44
N ARG A 118 7.09 -4.57 8.79
CA ARG A 118 6.61 -3.22 8.46
C ARG A 118 6.78 -2.84 6.99
N PHE A 119 7.70 -3.49 6.28
CA PHE A 119 8.17 -3.05 4.96
C PHE A 119 8.01 -4.12 3.87
N VAL A 120 7.31 -5.21 4.17
CA VAL A 120 7.10 -6.29 3.22
C VAL A 120 5.70 -6.15 2.63
N SER A 121 5.61 -5.69 1.38
CA SER A 121 4.34 -5.64 0.66
C SER A 121 3.84 -7.07 0.40
N ALA A 122 2.54 -7.31 0.63
CA ALA A 122 1.93 -8.59 0.27
C ALA A 122 2.06 -8.92 -1.22
N ALA A 123 2.11 -7.89 -2.07
CA ALA A 123 2.34 -8.05 -3.50
C ALA A 123 3.74 -8.58 -3.80
N ASP A 124 4.76 -8.10 -3.09
CA ASP A 124 6.16 -8.53 -3.26
C ASP A 124 6.35 -9.99 -2.84
N VAL A 125 5.70 -10.41 -1.74
CA VAL A 125 5.72 -11.80 -1.28
C VAL A 125 5.09 -12.74 -2.32
N LEU A 126 3.94 -12.35 -2.89
CA LEU A 126 3.26 -13.16 -3.91
C LEU A 126 4.07 -13.25 -5.21
N ALA A 127 4.71 -12.16 -5.61
CA ALA A 127 5.61 -12.15 -6.77
C ALA A 127 6.82 -13.08 -6.56
N ALA A 128 7.38 -13.11 -5.35
CA ALA A 128 8.51 -13.98 -5.02
C ALA A 128 8.13 -15.48 -4.98
N LEU A 129 6.88 -15.81 -4.65
CA LEU A 129 6.38 -17.20 -4.60
C LEU A 129 5.90 -17.74 -5.97
N ALA A 130 5.72 -16.87 -6.96
CA ALA A 130 5.25 -17.22 -8.30
C ALA A 130 6.39 -17.55 -9.30
N GLY A 131 7.65 -17.47 -8.85
CA GLY A 131 8.85 -17.92 -9.59
C GLY A 131 9.22 -19.36 -9.26
#